data_AF-A0A7J7PXY2-F1
#
_entry.id   AF-A0A7J7PXY2-F1
#
_cell.length_a   1.000
_cell.length_b   1.000
_cell.length_c   1.000
_cell.angle_alpha   90.00
_cell.angle_beta   90.00
_cell.angle_gamma   90.00
#
_symmetry.space_group_name_H-M   'P 1'
#
loop_
_entity.id
_entity.type
_entity.pdbx_description
1 polymer ?
#
loop_
_entity_poly.entity_id
_entity_poly.type
_entity_poly.pdbx_seq_one_letter_code
_entity_poly.pdbx_strand_id
1 'polypeptide(L)'
;MPLTASREGHWYSSAFHNVTAMVGAGVLGLPYTFVYLGWGGGMLVMLLSLVISWYTFYELVHLHEVPHPTQPGIRPPRRLNRYHELTQHAWGVVRGSWAILPFQVAVMSGLGVTYTVTGGSSLASLARRHGHFGVSKTGCIVAFSAGQVLLSQLPSFNDLSWMSGVGALMSLVYSVIAVALSIGQATSRSQEQQPSYERGTPAESRSEFLFGVFNAVATVCFAWGGHNVALEIQATLPHPPSTVEPMMRGVNLAYLLAFACYFGVTIAGYAVFGNAVAENVLESIGQPLSLISLAEMCVVLHVAASCQVYSFPMYDMIQQGLWRRGIRLSTSASRLMRVAYVLLICFVAVLLPFFGDLMGLVGAVGVTPTTFLMPAILWLYLKRPPRSSIAFVGNVAIIVLCMLVGILGTVGSLHLIARHAAQYQLFS
;
A
#
# COMPACT_ATOMS: atom_id res chain seq x y z
N MET A 1 6.21 -23.15 5.41
CA MET A 1 5.60 -23.08 6.76
C MET A 1 4.25 -22.39 6.58
N PRO A 2 3.13 -22.92 7.10
CA PRO A 2 1.86 -22.24 6.89
C PRO A 2 1.88 -20.91 7.63
N LEU A 3 1.68 -19.79 6.93
CA LEU A 3 1.54 -18.43 7.52
C LEU A 3 0.45 -18.35 8.61
N THR A 4 -0.35 -19.40 8.79
CA THR A 4 -1.52 -19.48 9.67
C THR A 4 -1.42 -20.64 10.68
N ALA A 5 -0.21 -21.11 10.99
CA ALA A 5 0.00 -22.26 11.88
C ALA A 5 -0.39 -21.99 13.34
N SER A 6 -0.34 -20.73 13.79
CA SER A 6 -0.85 -20.30 15.09
C SER A 6 -2.09 -19.42 14.92
N ARG A 7 -3.09 -19.63 15.78
CA ARG A 7 -4.37 -18.90 15.82
C ARG A 7 -4.58 -18.22 17.17
N GLU A 8 -3.51 -17.65 17.69
CA GLU A 8 -3.45 -17.03 19.02
C GLU A 8 -3.43 -15.49 18.95
N GLY A 9 -3.67 -14.91 17.77
CA GLY A 9 -3.61 -13.46 17.56
C GLY A 9 -4.68 -12.70 18.34
N HIS A 10 -4.38 -11.50 18.82
CA HIS A 10 -5.37 -10.64 19.48
C HIS A 10 -5.93 -9.59 18.50
N TRP A 11 -7.08 -9.00 18.84
CA TRP A 11 -7.70 -7.94 18.02
C TRP A 11 -6.76 -6.75 17.81
N TYR A 12 -5.95 -6.38 18.81
CA TYR A 12 -4.98 -5.29 18.70
C TYR A 12 -3.79 -5.66 17.80
N SER A 13 -3.39 -6.94 17.73
CA SER A 13 -2.39 -7.41 16.77
C SER A 13 -2.89 -7.22 15.34
N SER A 14 -4.17 -7.51 15.08
CA SER A 14 -4.78 -7.24 13.77
C SER A 14 -4.77 -5.74 13.44
N ALA A 15 -4.97 -4.87 14.43
CA ALA A 15 -4.86 -3.42 14.25
C ALA A 15 -3.44 -3.03 13.82
N PHE A 16 -2.39 -3.52 14.47
CA PHE A 16 -1.00 -3.22 14.09
C PHE A 16 -0.65 -3.72 12.69
N HIS A 17 -1.09 -4.92 12.33
CA HIS A 17 -0.91 -5.44 10.98
C HIS A 17 -1.64 -4.58 9.94
N ASN A 18 -2.90 -4.22 10.19
CA ASN A 18 -3.68 -3.37 9.27
C ASN A 18 -3.09 -1.96 9.16
N VAL A 19 -2.66 -1.34 10.27
CA VAL A 19 -1.97 -0.03 10.24
C VAL A 19 -0.68 -0.12 9.45
N THR A 20 0.14 -1.14 9.67
CA THR A 20 1.40 -1.32 8.92
C THR A 20 1.15 -1.55 7.42
N ALA A 21 0.10 -2.30 7.10
CA ALA A 21 -0.27 -2.59 5.72
C ALA A 21 -0.81 -1.36 4.98
N MET A 22 -1.63 -0.55 5.65
CA MET A 22 -2.25 0.65 5.08
C MET A 22 -1.33 1.86 5.17
N VAL A 23 -1.02 2.30 6.41
CA VAL A 23 -0.32 3.55 6.73
C VAL A 23 1.17 3.37 6.45
N GLY A 24 1.55 3.57 5.20
CA GLY A 24 2.94 3.49 4.76
C GLY A 24 3.33 4.60 3.81
N ALA A 25 4.20 4.28 2.85
CA ALA A 25 4.78 5.26 1.93
C ALA A 25 3.74 6.15 1.21
N GLY A 26 2.52 5.65 1.01
CA GLY A 26 1.44 6.40 0.35
C GLY A 26 1.12 7.74 1.03
N VAL A 27 1.18 7.83 2.36
CA VAL A 27 0.85 9.09 3.08
C VAL A 27 1.78 10.24 2.72
N LEU A 28 3.04 9.94 2.39
CA LEU A 28 4.05 10.96 2.08
C LEU A 28 3.79 11.64 0.73
N GLY A 29 3.09 10.97 -0.19
CA GLY A 29 2.76 11.50 -1.51
C GLY A 29 1.33 12.00 -1.68
N LEU A 30 0.47 11.80 -0.69
CA LEU A 30 -0.89 12.33 -0.76
C LEU A 30 -0.97 13.86 -0.95
N PRO A 31 -0.14 14.70 -0.28
CA PRO A 31 -0.13 16.14 -0.54
C PRO A 31 0.08 16.49 -2.02
N TYR A 32 0.97 15.77 -2.71
CA TYR A 32 1.29 16.01 -4.11
C TYR A 32 0.11 15.72 -5.04
N THR A 33 -0.78 14.80 -4.68
CA THR A 33 -1.99 14.52 -5.48
C THR A 33 -2.91 15.75 -5.60
N PHE A 34 -2.88 16.66 -4.61
CA PHE A 34 -3.70 17.88 -4.63
C PHE A 34 -3.18 18.92 -5.62
N VAL A 35 -1.92 18.84 -6.06
CA VAL A 35 -1.40 19.70 -7.15
C VAL A 35 -2.23 19.49 -8.42
N TYR A 36 -2.59 18.25 -8.75
CA TYR A 36 -3.40 17.95 -9.93
C TYR A 36 -4.91 18.00 -9.66
N LEU A 37 -5.35 17.52 -8.48
CA LEU A 37 -6.78 17.42 -8.16
C LEU A 37 -7.38 18.74 -7.64
N GLY A 38 -6.54 19.64 -7.13
CA GLY A 38 -6.94 20.81 -6.35
C GLY A 38 -7.58 20.44 -5.01
N TRP A 39 -7.90 21.45 -4.19
CA TRP A 39 -8.54 21.24 -2.88
C TRP A 39 -9.86 20.47 -2.96
N GLY A 40 -10.79 20.94 -3.80
CA GLY A 40 -12.12 20.35 -3.90
C GLY A 40 -12.10 18.92 -4.45
N GLY A 41 -11.40 18.71 -5.57
CA GLY A 41 -11.26 17.39 -6.19
C GLY A 41 -10.47 16.42 -5.31
N GLY A 42 -9.36 16.88 -4.73
CA GLY A 42 -8.52 16.08 -3.85
C GLY A 42 -9.25 15.59 -2.61
N MET A 43 -9.95 16.50 -1.91
CA MET A 43 -10.73 16.15 -0.72
C MET A 43 -11.87 15.19 -1.04
N LEU A 44 -12.58 15.41 -2.14
CA LEU A 44 -13.64 14.52 -2.61
C LEU A 44 -13.12 13.11 -2.90
N VAL A 45 -12.02 13.00 -3.66
CA VAL A 45 -11.43 11.69 -4.02
C VAL A 45 -10.90 10.98 -2.77
N MET A 46 -10.28 11.69 -1.83
CA MET A 46 -9.83 11.09 -0.56
C MET A 46 -10.99 10.58 0.30
N LEU A 47 -12.06 11.35 0.46
CA LEU A 47 -13.24 10.95 1.24
C LEU A 47 -13.97 9.77 0.59
N LEU A 48 -14.17 9.80 -0.73
CA LEU A 48 -14.77 8.68 -1.46
C LEU A 48 -13.91 7.42 -1.33
N SER A 49 -12.60 7.55 -1.50
CA SER A 49 -11.67 6.41 -1.38
C SER A 49 -11.66 5.82 0.03
N LEU A 50 -11.73 6.65 1.08
CA LEU A 50 -11.87 6.21 2.46
C LEU A 50 -13.13 5.35 2.65
N VAL A 51 -14.29 5.89 2.25
CA VAL A 51 -15.58 5.23 2.46
C VAL A 51 -15.65 3.91 1.68
N ILE A 52 -15.24 3.92 0.42
CA ILE A 52 -15.26 2.71 -0.43
C ILE A 52 -14.25 1.69 0.07
N SER A 53 -13.03 2.11 0.44
CA SER A 53 -12.01 1.19 0.94
C SER A 53 -12.44 0.52 2.24
N TRP A 54 -12.99 1.29 3.19
CA TRP A 54 -13.54 0.75 4.44
C TRP A 54 -14.68 -0.25 4.17
N TYR A 55 -15.61 0.11 3.28
CA TYR A 55 -16.74 -0.74 2.92
C TYR A 55 -16.29 -2.07 2.28
N THR A 56 -15.38 -2.02 1.31
CA THR A 56 -14.84 -3.22 0.65
C THR A 56 -13.97 -4.07 1.58
N PHE A 57 -13.32 -3.46 2.58
CA PHE A 57 -12.62 -4.20 3.63
C PHE A 57 -13.64 -4.95 4.52
N TYR A 58 -14.73 -4.27 4.91
CA TYR A 58 -15.85 -4.88 5.63
C TYR A 58 -16.40 -6.10 4.87
N GLU A 59 -16.58 -5.99 3.54
CA GLU A 59 -17.03 -7.10 2.72
C GLU A 59 -16.07 -8.30 2.79
N LEU A 60 -14.77 -8.08 2.63
CA LEU A 60 -13.78 -9.16 2.74
C LEU A 60 -13.80 -9.87 4.09
N VAL A 61 -13.90 -9.10 5.18
CA VAL A 61 -13.96 -9.67 6.54
C VAL A 61 -15.17 -10.59 6.71
N HIS A 62 -16.31 -10.24 6.11
CA HIS A 62 -17.55 -11.01 6.13
C HIS A 62 -17.61 -12.15 5.09
N LEU A 63 -16.65 -12.17 4.15
CA LEU A 63 -16.49 -13.24 3.15
C LEU A 63 -15.42 -14.27 3.54
N HIS A 64 -14.63 -14.01 4.59
CA HIS A 64 -13.62 -14.94 5.10
C HIS A 64 -14.21 -16.23 5.69
N GLU A 65 -15.44 -16.18 6.23
CA GLU A 65 -16.16 -17.32 6.79
C GLU A 65 -17.29 -17.78 5.84
N VAL A 66 -17.16 -18.99 5.28
CA VAL A 66 -18.16 -19.58 4.37
C VAL A 66 -18.85 -20.80 5.01
N PRO A 67 -20.11 -21.13 4.64
CA PRO A 67 -20.82 -22.27 5.21
C PRO A 67 -20.02 -23.58 5.12
N HIS A 68 -20.15 -24.45 6.13
CA HIS A 68 -19.41 -25.71 6.16
C HIS A 68 -19.81 -26.60 4.96
N PRO A 69 -18.84 -27.14 4.19
CA PRO A 69 -19.13 -27.78 2.90
C PRO A 69 -19.98 -29.06 3.00
N THR A 70 -19.92 -29.79 4.12
CA THR A 70 -20.68 -31.04 4.29
C THR A 70 -21.85 -30.96 5.25
N GLN A 71 -21.88 -29.95 6.14
CA GLN A 71 -22.88 -29.84 7.21
C GLN A 71 -23.18 -28.37 7.55
N PRO A 72 -23.83 -27.62 6.63
CA PRO A 72 -24.15 -26.20 6.84
C PRO A 72 -25.03 -26.02 8.09
N GLY A 73 -24.68 -25.05 8.95
CA GLY A 73 -25.46 -24.72 10.14
C GLY A 73 -25.28 -25.65 11.35
N ILE A 74 -24.60 -26.79 11.19
CA ILE A 74 -24.29 -27.74 12.27
C ILE A 74 -22.83 -27.61 12.71
N ARG A 75 -21.92 -27.48 11.74
CA ARG A 75 -20.48 -27.30 11.99
C ARG A 75 -20.07 -25.83 11.84
N PRO A 76 -18.97 -25.41 12.49
CA PRO A 76 -18.45 -24.06 12.34
C PRO A 76 -18.12 -23.76 10.87
N PRO A 77 -18.24 -22.49 10.43
CA PRO A 77 -17.91 -22.07 9.08
C PRO A 77 -16.49 -22.49 8.67
N ARG A 78 -16.31 -22.79 7.38
CA ARG A 78 -14.97 -22.97 6.82
C ARG A 78 -14.32 -21.60 6.64
N ARG A 79 -13.10 -21.44 7.13
CA ARG A 79 -12.29 -20.23 6.96
C ARG A 79 -11.44 -20.32 5.70
N LEU A 80 -11.42 -19.25 4.92
CA LEU A 80 -10.56 -19.09 3.75
C LEU A 80 -9.36 -18.25 4.19
N ASN A 81 -8.17 -18.83 4.17
CA ASN A 81 -6.98 -18.22 4.78
C ASN A 81 -6.22 -17.29 3.82
N ARG A 82 -6.60 -17.30 2.55
CA ARG A 82 -5.96 -16.55 1.47
C ARG A 82 -7.01 -15.89 0.60
N TYR A 83 -6.69 -14.71 0.09
CA TYR A 83 -7.60 -14.01 -0.82
C TYR A 83 -7.91 -14.82 -2.09
N HIS A 84 -6.91 -15.46 -2.70
CA HIS A 84 -7.16 -16.30 -3.88
C HIS A 84 -8.03 -17.53 -3.57
N GLU A 85 -8.02 -18.08 -2.37
CA GLU A 85 -8.94 -19.17 -1.98
C GLU A 85 -10.40 -18.72 -2.02
N LEU A 86 -10.68 -17.45 -1.71
CA LEU A 86 -12.03 -16.87 -1.80
C LEU A 86 -12.54 -16.81 -3.24
N THR A 87 -11.70 -16.35 -4.17
CA THR A 87 -12.07 -16.35 -5.59
C THR A 87 -12.18 -17.76 -6.18
N GLN A 88 -11.34 -18.70 -5.72
CA GLN A 88 -11.44 -20.11 -6.09
C GLN A 88 -12.72 -20.75 -5.56
N HIS A 89 -13.19 -20.36 -4.37
CA HIS A 89 -14.47 -20.78 -3.84
C HIS A 89 -15.64 -20.25 -4.67
N ALA A 90 -15.56 -18.99 -5.13
CA ALA A 90 -16.60 -18.37 -5.95
C ALA A 90 -16.69 -18.96 -7.37
N TRP A 91 -15.56 -19.11 -8.06
CA TRP A 91 -15.52 -19.40 -9.50
C TRP A 91 -14.80 -20.71 -9.88
N GLY A 92 -14.41 -21.51 -8.89
CA GLY A 92 -13.61 -22.72 -9.09
C GLY A 92 -12.11 -22.42 -9.18
N VAL A 93 -11.30 -23.47 -9.06
CA VAL A 93 -9.84 -23.36 -8.87
C VAL A 93 -9.16 -22.58 -10.00
N VAL A 94 -9.45 -22.90 -11.26
CA VAL A 94 -8.76 -22.29 -12.41
C VAL A 94 -9.20 -20.85 -12.63
N ARG A 95 -10.50 -20.61 -12.80
CA ARG A 95 -11.04 -19.27 -13.09
C ARG A 95 -10.84 -18.31 -11.91
N GLY A 96 -11.07 -18.79 -10.69
CA GLY A 96 -10.83 -17.99 -9.47
C GLY A 96 -9.37 -17.56 -9.35
N SER A 97 -8.42 -18.48 -9.56
CA SER A 97 -6.98 -18.14 -9.53
C SER A 97 -6.63 -17.04 -10.54
N TRP A 98 -7.07 -17.17 -11.78
CA TRP A 98 -6.78 -16.17 -12.82
C TRP A 98 -7.48 -14.83 -12.59
N ALA A 99 -8.60 -14.81 -11.86
CA ALA A 99 -9.33 -13.58 -11.59
C ALA A 99 -8.57 -12.62 -10.65
N ILE A 100 -7.70 -13.12 -9.76
CA ILE A 100 -7.09 -12.31 -8.69
C ILE A 100 -5.57 -12.43 -8.59
N LEU A 101 -4.97 -13.58 -8.92
CA LEU A 101 -3.53 -13.78 -8.76
C LEU A 101 -2.67 -12.77 -9.56
N PRO A 102 -2.98 -12.42 -10.83
CA PRO A 102 -2.20 -11.41 -11.54
C PRO A 102 -2.15 -10.07 -10.81
N PHE A 103 -3.29 -9.63 -10.26
CA PHE A 103 -3.40 -8.39 -9.50
C PHE A 103 -2.73 -8.49 -8.13
N GLN A 104 -2.81 -9.64 -7.45
CA GLN A 104 -2.09 -9.87 -6.18
C GLN A 104 -0.57 -9.88 -6.37
N VAL A 105 -0.07 -10.52 -7.43
CA VAL A 105 1.35 -10.48 -7.79
C VAL A 105 1.77 -9.04 -8.08
N ALA A 106 0.99 -8.32 -8.89
CA ALA A 106 1.27 -6.93 -9.25
C ALA A 106 1.32 -6.01 -8.03
N VAL A 107 0.34 -6.09 -7.11
CA VAL A 107 0.32 -5.24 -5.91
C VAL A 107 1.45 -5.59 -4.94
N MET A 108 1.71 -6.87 -4.68
CA MET A 108 2.72 -7.27 -3.70
C MET A 108 4.15 -7.00 -4.18
N SER A 109 4.44 -7.28 -5.46
CA SER A 109 5.74 -6.93 -6.05
C SER A 109 5.89 -5.42 -6.23
N GLY A 110 4.84 -4.73 -6.69
CA GLY A 110 4.80 -3.28 -6.83
C GLY A 110 5.05 -2.56 -5.51
N LEU A 111 4.39 -2.97 -4.42
CA LEU A 111 4.66 -2.44 -3.08
C LEU A 111 6.10 -2.66 -2.65
N GLY A 112 6.67 -3.84 -2.92
CA GLY A 112 8.08 -4.13 -2.66
C GLY A 112 9.02 -3.18 -3.40
N VAL A 113 8.74 -2.87 -4.67
CA VAL A 113 9.51 -1.90 -5.48
C VAL A 113 9.35 -0.49 -4.89
N THR A 114 8.12 -0.02 -4.70
CA THR A 114 7.84 1.32 -4.15
C THR A 114 8.52 1.52 -2.81
N TYR A 115 8.39 0.58 -1.88
CA TYR A 115 9.02 0.67 -0.56
C TYR A 115 10.56 0.62 -0.62
N THR A 116 11.13 -0.13 -1.57
CA THR A 116 12.58 -0.13 -1.79
C THR A 116 13.07 1.23 -2.31
N VAL A 117 12.32 1.85 -3.24
CA VAL A 117 12.59 3.22 -3.70
C VAL A 117 12.42 4.22 -2.56
N THR A 118 11.36 4.13 -1.75
CA THR A 118 11.12 5.02 -0.60
C THR A 118 12.25 4.92 0.42
N GLY A 119 12.61 3.70 0.84
CA GLY A 119 13.68 3.47 1.82
C GLY A 119 15.03 4.00 1.32
N GLY A 120 15.38 3.72 0.07
CA GLY A 120 16.59 4.26 -0.54
C GLY A 120 16.57 5.79 -0.68
N SER A 121 15.43 6.38 -1.04
CA SER A 121 15.28 7.84 -1.16
C SER A 121 15.41 8.53 0.20
N SER A 122 14.82 7.97 1.25
CA SER A 122 14.96 8.48 2.62
C SER A 122 16.40 8.39 3.13
N LEU A 123 17.12 7.28 2.87
CA LEU A 123 18.55 7.17 3.20
C LEU A 123 19.40 8.18 2.44
N ALA A 124 19.13 8.39 1.15
CA ALA A 124 19.86 9.37 0.33
C ALA A 124 19.58 10.81 0.79
N SER A 125 18.35 11.11 1.19
CA SER A 125 17.99 12.39 1.78
C SER A 125 18.73 12.62 3.10
N LEU A 126 18.73 11.64 3.99
CA LEU A 126 19.44 11.70 5.27
C LEU A 126 20.94 11.96 5.10
N ALA A 127 21.58 11.23 4.18
CA ALA A 127 22.99 11.38 3.85
C ALA A 127 23.30 12.80 3.34
N ARG A 128 22.51 13.31 2.38
CA ARG A 128 22.70 14.65 1.82
C ARG A 128 22.53 15.75 2.87
N ARG A 129 21.52 15.64 3.74
CA ARG A 129 21.28 16.65 4.78
C ARG A 129 22.37 16.72 5.84
N HIS A 130 23.13 15.65 6.05
CA HIS A 130 24.29 15.59 6.95
C HIS A 130 25.63 15.85 6.23
N GLY A 131 25.61 16.35 4.99
CA GLY A 131 26.82 16.76 4.27
C GLY A 131 27.49 15.66 3.44
N HIS A 132 26.90 14.46 3.34
CA HIS A 132 27.43 13.37 2.51
C HIS A 132 26.90 13.45 1.07
N PHE A 133 27.31 14.48 0.33
CA PHE A 133 26.81 14.76 -1.03
C PHE A 133 27.24 13.73 -2.10
N GLY A 134 28.26 12.92 -1.85
CA GLY A 134 28.75 11.90 -2.79
C GLY A 134 27.93 10.59 -2.80
N VAL A 135 26.87 10.49 -2.00
CA VAL A 135 26.04 9.28 -1.92
C VAL A 135 24.94 9.32 -2.98
N SER A 136 25.01 8.41 -3.96
CA SER A 136 23.97 8.32 -5.00
C SER A 136 22.68 7.69 -4.47
N LYS A 137 21.53 8.14 -5.01
CA LYS A 137 20.21 7.55 -4.70
C LYS A 137 20.21 6.04 -4.98
N THR A 138 20.82 5.63 -6.08
CA THR A 138 20.97 4.22 -6.47
C THR A 138 21.78 3.43 -5.44
N GLY A 139 22.88 3.99 -4.91
CA GLY A 139 23.65 3.36 -3.84
C GLY A 139 22.83 3.15 -2.58
N CYS A 140 22.00 4.11 -2.19
CA CYS A 140 21.09 3.97 -1.05
C CYS A 140 19.99 2.94 -1.28
N ILE A 141 19.43 2.84 -2.49
CA ILE A 141 18.47 1.80 -2.86
C ILE A 141 19.11 0.41 -2.68
N VAL A 142 20.32 0.21 -3.21
CA VAL A 142 21.06 -1.04 -3.08
C VAL A 142 21.39 -1.35 -1.61
N ALA A 143 21.80 -0.35 -0.82
CA ALA A 143 22.07 -0.51 0.60
C ALA A 143 20.81 -0.92 1.39
N PHE A 144 19.68 -0.28 1.12
CA PHE A 144 18.40 -0.66 1.71
C PHE A 144 18.03 -2.10 1.34
N SER A 145 18.17 -2.48 0.06
CA SER A 145 17.90 -3.85 -0.40
C SER A 145 18.83 -4.89 0.23
N ALA A 146 20.10 -4.55 0.50
CA ALA A 146 21.01 -5.44 1.23
C ALA A 146 20.48 -5.74 2.64
N GLY A 147 19.93 -4.74 3.34
CA GLY A 147 19.20 -4.95 4.59
C GLY A 147 17.96 -5.84 4.43
N GLN A 148 17.20 -5.66 3.34
CA GLN A 148 16.04 -6.52 3.05
C GLN A 148 16.42 -7.98 2.77
N VAL A 149 17.60 -8.24 2.18
CA VAL A 149 18.10 -9.60 2.00
C VAL A 149 18.29 -10.28 3.36
N LEU A 150 18.87 -9.59 4.34
CA LEU A 150 19.03 -10.11 5.70
C LEU A 150 17.67 -10.39 6.36
N LEU A 151 16.75 -9.43 6.29
CA LEU A 151 15.40 -9.58 6.86
C LEU A 151 14.59 -10.69 6.19
N SER A 152 14.78 -10.93 4.88
CA SER A 152 14.09 -12.01 4.16
C SER A 152 14.46 -13.43 4.64
N GLN A 153 15.57 -13.56 5.37
CA GLN A 153 16.01 -14.85 5.94
C GLN A 153 15.28 -15.21 7.24
N LEU A 154 14.44 -14.31 7.77
CA LEU A 154 13.64 -14.59 8.96
C LEU A 154 12.72 -15.81 8.73
N PRO A 155 12.62 -16.72 9.72
CA PRO A 155 12.03 -18.03 9.51
C PRO A 155 10.50 -18.01 9.38
N SER A 156 9.78 -17.13 10.11
CA SER A 156 8.31 -17.16 10.15
C SER A 156 7.65 -15.78 10.25
N PHE A 157 6.34 -15.74 9.94
CA PHE A 157 5.50 -14.55 10.05
C PHE A 157 5.11 -14.21 11.51
N ASN A 158 5.12 -15.18 12.42
CA ASN A 158 4.92 -14.91 13.86
C ASN A 158 6.07 -14.06 14.43
N ASP A 159 7.27 -14.25 13.90
CA ASP A 159 8.43 -13.39 14.16
C ASP A 159 8.29 -12.01 13.51
N LEU A 160 7.20 -11.71 12.78
CA LEU A 160 6.91 -10.39 12.19
C LEU A 160 5.83 -9.61 12.97
N SER A 161 5.19 -10.20 13.97
CA SER A 161 4.18 -9.51 14.77
C SER A 161 4.76 -8.27 15.46
N TRP A 162 5.96 -8.40 16.04
CA TRP A 162 6.70 -7.26 16.60
C TRP A 162 7.18 -6.29 15.50
N MET A 163 7.59 -6.78 14.33
CA MET A 163 7.98 -5.93 13.20
C MET A 163 6.81 -5.09 12.70
N SER A 164 5.60 -5.66 12.67
CA SER A 164 4.37 -4.91 12.35
C SER A 164 4.04 -3.90 13.45
N GLY A 165 4.24 -4.23 14.73
CA GLY A 165 4.12 -3.25 15.81
C GLY A 165 5.06 -2.05 15.62
N VAL A 166 6.34 -2.32 15.31
CA VAL A 166 7.34 -1.28 15.00
C VAL A 166 6.94 -0.49 13.75
N GLY A 167 6.55 -1.17 12.67
CA GLY A 167 6.12 -0.54 11.42
C GLY A 167 4.94 0.41 11.63
N ALA A 168 3.92 -0.03 12.36
CA ALA A 168 2.78 0.80 12.73
C ALA A 168 3.21 2.02 13.55
N LEU A 169 4.01 1.83 14.60
CA LEU A 169 4.50 2.94 15.43
C LEU A 169 5.30 3.97 14.61
N MET A 170 6.27 3.50 13.82
CA MET A 170 7.10 4.36 12.98
C MET A 170 6.25 5.16 11.98
N SER A 171 5.18 4.55 11.43
CA SER A 171 4.25 5.22 10.52
C SER A 171 3.50 6.40 11.14
N LEU A 172 3.05 6.21 12.38
CA LEU A 172 2.38 7.26 13.14
C LEU A 172 3.37 8.37 13.50
N VAL A 173 4.58 8.01 13.93
CA VAL A 173 5.61 8.97 14.31
C VAL A 173 6.00 9.87 13.15
N TYR A 174 6.37 9.31 11.98
CA TYR A 174 6.76 10.17 10.86
C TYR A 174 5.58 10.99 10.32
N SER A 175 4.34 10.49 10.41
CA SER A 175 3.15 11.23 9.98
C SER A 175 2.89 12.44 10.89
N VAL A 176 2.98 12.24 12.22
CA VAL A 176 2.86 13.33 13.20
C VAL A 176 3.96 14.37 13.00
N ILE A 177 5.20 13.93 12.79
CA ILE A 177 6.32 14.84 12.51
C ILE A 177 6.06 15.60 11.20
N ALA A 178 5.63 14.94 10.13
CA ALA A 178 5.33 15.59 8.85
C ALA A 178 4.24 16.68 9.00
N VAL A 179 3.18 16.41 9.77
CA VAL A 179 2.14 17.41 10.08
C VAL A 179 2.73 18.57 10.88
N ALA A 180 3.40 18.28 11.99
CA ALA A 180 3.95 19.28 12.90
C ALA A 180 4.95 20.20 12.18
N LEU A 181 5.84 19.63 11.38
CA LEU A 181 6.85 20.37 10.63
C LEU A 181 6.24 21.16 9.47
N SER A 182 5.21 20.64 8.79
CA SER A 182 4.49 21.41 7.77
C SER A 182 3.85 22.65 8.41
N ILE A 183 3.10 22.48 9.49
CA ILE A 183 2.48 23.60 10.22
C ILE A 183 3.54 24.57 10.77
N GLY A 184 4.65 24.06 11.31
CA GLY A 184 5.75 24.88 11.81
C GLY A 184 6.45 25.72 10.73
N GLN A 185 6.41 25.30 9.46
CA GLN A 185 6.90 26.13 8.37
C GLN A 185 5.92 27.22 7.93
N ALA A 186 4.63 27.04 8.19
CA ALA A 186 3.65 28.09 7.95
C ALA A 186 3.95 29.34 8.77
N THR A 187 4.52 29.19 9.97
CA THR A 187 4.78 30.29 10.90
C THR A 187 6.09 31.03 10.63
N SER A 188 7.04 30.40 9.93
CA SER A 188 8.34 31.00 9.59
C SER A 188 8.38 31.62 8.19
N ARG A 189 7.30 31.54 7.42
CA ARG A 189 7.22 32.09 6.07
C ARG A 189 6.98 33.60 6.05
N SER A 190 7.69 34.27 5.14
CA SER A 190 7.45 35.68 4.79
C SER A 190 6.18 35.85 3.97
N GLN A 191 5.51 37.00 4.10
CA GLN A 191 4.23 37.30 3.43
C GLN A 191 4.29 37.26 1.89
N GLU A 192 5.48 37.41 1.29
CA GLU A 192 5.73 37.30 -0.15
C GLU A 192 5.81 35.85 -0.68
N GLN A 193 5.88 34.83 0.18
CA GLN A 193 5.98 33.42 -0.20
C GLN A 193 4.64 32.67 -0.06
N GLN A 194 3.53 33.27 -0.50
CA GLN A 194 2.24 32.57 -0.47
C GLN A 194 2.25 31.37 -1.43
N PRO A 195 1.73 30.20 -1.00
CA PRO A 195 1.62 29.04 -1.87
C PRO A 195 0.64 29.28 -3.01
N SER A 196 1.01 28.88 -4.22
CA SER A 196 0.07 28.78 -5.34
C SER A 196 -0.74 27.49 -5.22
N TYR A 197 -2.01 27.57 -5.56
CA TYR A 197 -2.96 26.45 -5.61
C TYR A 197 -3.57 26.26 -7.00
N GLU A 198 -2.97 26.88 -8.02
CA GLU A 198 -3.37 26.65 -9.41
C GLU A 198 -3.14 25.19 -9.77
N ARG A 199 -4.09 24.52 -10.42
CA ARG A 199 -3.91 23.09 -10.68
C ARG A 199 -2.82 22.84 -11.72
N GLY A 200 -2.01 21.83 -11.46
CA GLY A 200 -0.92 21.41 -12.33
C GLY A 200 0.42 22.03 -11.99
N THR A 201 1.44 21.64 -12.75
CA THR A 201 2.79 22.23 -12.66
C THR A 201 2.99 23.34 -13.71
N PRO A 202 3.81 24.37 -13.43
CA PRO A 202 4.06 25.43 -14.40
C PRO A 202 4.59 24.89 -15.73
N ALA A 203 4.07 25.42 -16.85
CA ALA A 203 4.47 25.08 -18.22
C ALA A 203 4.11 23.67 -18.73
N GLU A 204 3.26 22.91 -18.04
CA GLU A 204 2.79 21.61 -18.55
C GLU A 204 1.72 21.75 -19.65
N SER A 205 1.71 20.81 -20.59
CA SER A 205 0.66 20.74 -21.61
C SER A 205 -0.66 20.23 -21.01
N ARG A 206 -1.80 20.54 -21.65
CA ARG A 206 -3.12 20.05 -21.19
C ARG A 206 -3.20 18.51 -21.11
N SER A 207 -2.52 17.81 -22.02
CA SER A 207 -2.44 16.34 -21.97
C SER A 207 -1.64 15.85 -20.77
N GLU A 208 -0.52 16.51 -20.45
CA GLU A 208 0.31 16.16 -19.29
C GLU A 208 -0.45 16.36 -17.99
N PHE A 209 -1.16 17.48 -17.86
CA PHE A 209 -2.04 17.73 -16.73
C PHE A 209 -3.07 16.59 -16.54
N LEU A 210 -3.71 16.13 -17.62
CA LEU A 210 -4.70 15.06 -17.55
C LEU A 210 -4.09 13.72 -17.12
N PHE A 211 -2.89 13.36 -17.62
CA PHE A 211 -2.19 12.17 -17.16
C PHE A 211 -1.77 12.28 -15.69
N GLY A 212 -1.36 13.47 -15.24
CA GLY A 212 -1.12 13.79 -13.84
C GLY A 212 -2.36 13.62 -12.96
N VAL A 213 -3.54 14.07 -13.42
CA VAL A 213 -4.82 13.84 -12.73
C VAL A 213 -5.12 12.35 -12.60
N PHE A 214 -4.94 11.57 -13.67
CA PHE A 214 -5.19 10.12 -13.62
C PHE A 214 -4.24 9.40 -12.66
N ASN A 215 -2.96 9.76 -12.68
CA ASN A 215 -1.98 9.24 -11.73
C ASN A 215 -2.34 9.64 -10.30
N ALA A 216 -2.71 10.90 -10.05
CA ALA A 216 -3.06 11.41 -8.74
C ALA A 216 -4.26 10.64 -8.12
N VAL A 217 -5.31 10.37 -8.89
CA VAL A 217 -6.44 9.54 -8.42
C VAL A 217 -5.97 8.13 -8.04
N ALA A 218 -5.13 7.52 -8.88
CA ALA A 218 -4.59 6.18 -8.60
C ALA A 218 -3.63 6.16 -7.39
N THR A 219 -2.87 7.24 -7.17
CA THR A 219 -2.01 7.43 -5.99
C THR A 219 -2.83 7.56 -4.71
N VAL A 220 -4.01 8.21 -4.76
CA VAL A 220 -4.94 8.18 -3.62
C VAL A 220 -5.43 6.74 -3.37
N CYS A 221 -5.78 5.98 -4.41
CA CYS A 221 -6.14 4.56 -4.25
C CYS A 221 -5.01 3.73 -3.65
N PHE A 222 -3.76 3.97 -4.06
CA PHE A 222 -2.57 3.31 -3.52
C PHE A 222 -2.46 3.43 -1.99
N ALA A 223 -2.76 4.61 -1.44
CA ALA A 223 -2.67 4.86 0.00
C ALA A 223 -3.66 4.00 0.83
N TRP A 224 -4.73 3.49 0.21
CA TRP A 224 -5.75 2.69 0.88
C TRP A 224 -5.56 1.17 0.69
N GLY A 225 -4.38 0.71 0.28
CA GLY A 225 -4.04 -0.71 0.16
C GLY A 225 -4.07 -1.49 1.49
N GLY A 226 -3.97 -2.82 1.43
CA GLY A 226 -3.96 -3.70 2.61
C GLY A 226 -4.93 -4.89 2.53
N HIS A 227 -5.95 -4.80 1.67
CA HIS A 227 -6.93 -5.88 1.44
C HIS A 227 -6.29 -7.19 0.99
N ASN A 228 -5.16 -7.11 0.29
CA ASN A 228 -4.43 -8.27 -0.23
C ASN A 228 -3.78 -9.15 0.84
N VAL A 229 -3.75 -8.70 2.10
CA VAL A 229 -3.32 -9.47 3.27
C VAL A 229 -4.43 -9.60 4.34
N ALA A 230 -5.65 -9.12 4.05
CA ALA A 230 -6.73 -9.06 5.03
C ALA A 230 -7.16 -10.45 5.52
N LEU A 231 -7.31 -11.43 4.62
CA LEU A 231 -7.71 -12.79 4.98
C LEU A 231 -6.59 -13.51 5.74
N GLU A 232 -5.33 -13.24 5.40
CA GLU A 232 -4.15 -13.76 6.07
C GLU A 232 -4.05 -13.23 7.50
N ILE A 233 -4.30 -11.94 7.73
CA ILE A 233 -4.34 -11.33 9.07
C ILE A 233 -5.50 -11.92 9.86
N GLN A 234 -6.71 -11.94 9.28
CA GLN A 234 -7.89 -12.48 9.94
C GLN A 234 -7.69 -13.95 10.31
N ALA A 235 -7.00 -14.74 9.47
CA ALA A 235 -6.65 -16.14 9.69
C ALA A 235 -5.89 -16.40 11.01
N THR A 236 -5.19 -15.41 11.57
CA THR A 236 -4.43 -15.53 12.82
C THR A 236 -5.28 -15.36 14.08
N LEU A 237 -6.49 -14.80 13.96
CA LEU A 237 -7.38 -14.59 15.10
C LEU A 237 -8.01 -15.90 15.61
N PRO A 238 -8.19 -16.05 16.94
CA PRO A 238 -8.84 -17.20 17.56
C PRO A 238 -10.33 -17.23 17.24
N HIS A 239 -10.96 -18.39 17.44
CA HIS A 239 -12.34 -18.62 17.01
C HIS A 239 -13.29 -18.91 18.18
N PRO A 240 -13.84 -17.85 18.82
CA PRO A 240 -15.23 -17.95 19.30
C PRO A 240 -16.03 -16.62 19.32
N PRO A 241 -17.30 -16.54 18.85
CA PRO A 241 -18.04 -17.41 17.92
C PRO A 241 -17.75 -17.11 16.43
N SER A 242 -17.07 -16.00 16.11
CA SER A 242 -16.65 -15.61 14.75
C SER A 242 -15.40 -14.74 14.84
N THR A 243 -14.60 -14.71 13.78
CA THR A 243 -13.44 -13.83 13.65
C THR A 243 -13.78 -12.43 13.17
N VAL A 244 -15.02 -12.20 12.73
CA VAL A 244 -15.48 -10.93 12.16
C VAL A 244 -15.37 -9.78 13.16
N GLU A 245 -15.92 -9.93 14.37
CA GLU A 245 -15.92 -8.84 15.35
C GLU A 245 -14.50 -8.44 15.80
N PRO A 246 -13.62 -9.38 16.23
CA PRO A 246 -12.25 -9.03 16.58
C PRO A 246 -11.47 -8.38 15.42
N MET A 247 -11.68 -8.86 14.19
CA MET A 247 -11.06 -8.27 12.99
C MET A 247 -11.58 -6.85 12.74
N MET A 248 -12.90 -6.63 12.79
CA MET A 248 -13.50 -5.32 12.55
C MET A 248 -13.10 -4.29 13.61
N ARG A 249 -12.89 -4.69 14.87
CA ARG A 249 -12.32 -3.79 15.89
C ARG A 249 -10.92 -3.31 15.49
N GLY A 250 -10.06 -4.20 15.00
CA GLY A 250 -8.73 -3.84 14.52
C GLY A 250 -8.75 -3.00 13.24
N VAL A 251 -9.62 -3.34 12.29
CA VAL A 251 -9.82 -2.57 11.05
C VAL A 251 -10.31 -1.15 11.36
N ASN A 252 -11.31 -0.99 12.21
CA ASN A 252 -11.84 0.34 12.55
C ASN A 252 -10.79 1.22 13.23
N LEU A 253 -9.97 0.68 14.13
CA LEU A 253 -8.85 1.41 14.72
C LEU A 253 -7.82 1.80 13.65
N ALA A 254 -7.48 0.89 12.75
CA ALA A 254 -6.53 1.17 11.67
C ALA A 254 -7.03 2.27 10.73
N TYR A 255 -8.30 2.25 10.34
CA TYR A 255 -8.91 3.28 9.49
C TYR A 255 -9.02 4.64 10.19
N LEU A 256 -9.29 4.67 11.50
CA LEU A 256 -9.29 5.91 12.27
C LEU A 256 -7.90 6.55 12.30
N LEU A 257 -6.87 5.74 12.54
CA LEU A 257 -5.47 6.21 12.54
C LEU A 257 -5.01 6.63 11.13
N ALA A 258 -5.36 5.85 10.11
CA ALA A 258 -5.09 6.18 8.71
C ALA A 258 -5.78 7.48 8.30
N PHE A 259 -7.05 7.68 8.68
CA PHE A 259 -7.76 8.94 8.45
C PHE A 259 -7.00 10.13 9.06
N ALA A 260 -6.63 10.05 10.35
CA ALA A 260 -5.90 11.11 11.02
C ALA A 260 -4.56 11.43 10.32
N CYS A 261 -3.79 10.40 9.95
CA CYS A 261 -2.50 10.58 9.29
C CYS A 261 -2.67 11.12 7.86
N TYR A 262 -3.55 10.53 7.07
CA TYR A 262 -3.68 10.85 5.65
C TYR A 262 -4.25 12.24 5.44
N PHE A 263 -5.35 12.56 6.12
CA PHE A 263 -5.95 13.88 6.01
C PHE A 263 -5.06 14.93 6.67
N GLY A 264 -4.48 14.63 7.84
CA GLY A 264 -3.56 15.54 8.52
C GLY A 264 -2.37 15.92 7.66
N VAL A 265 -1.62 14.93 7.14
CA VAL A 265 -0.44 15.16 6.30
C VAL A 265 -0.83 15.86 4.99
N THR A 266 -1.92 15.45 4.35
CA THR A 266 -2.38 16.05 3.09
C THR A 266 -2.79 17.51 3.27
N ILE A 267 -3.64 17.79 4.26
CA ILE A 267 -4.14 19.15 4.50
C ILE A 267 -2.98 20.05 4.94
N ALA A 268 -2.16 19.63 5.91
CA ALA A 268 -1.05 20.44 6.38
C ALA A 268 0.01 20.64 5.29
N GLY A 269 0.40 19.56 4.61
CA GLY A 269 1.40 19.62 3.54
C GLY A 269 0.94 20.50 2.38
N TYR A 270 -0.25 20.28 1.84
CA TYR A 270 -0.72 21.06 0.70
C TYR A 270 -1.09 22.50 1.06
N ALA A 271 -1.67 22.76 2.24
CA ALA A 271 -1.95 24.14 2.70
C ALA A 271 -0.70 24.97 2.91
N VAL A 272 0.42 24.33 3.20
CA VAL A 272 1.68 25.04 3.40
C VAL A 272 2.41 25.13 2.08
N PHE A 273 2.61 24.03 1.36
CA PHE A 273 3.49 24.00 0.19
C PHE A 273 2.79 24.32 -1.14
N GLY A 274 1.47 24.16 -1.23
CA GLY A 274 0.73 24.31 -2.49
C GLY A 274 1.34 23.49 -3.62
N ASN A 275 1.47 24.09 -4.79
CA ASN A 275 2.06 23.47 -5.98
C ASN A 275 3.57 23.18 -5.87
N ALA A 276 4.25 23.76 -4.88
CA ALA A 276 5.67 23.51 -4.66
C ALA A 276 5.92 22.29 -3.76
N VAL A 277 4.86 21.58 -3.33
CA VAL A 277 5.02 20.34 -2.58
C VAL A 277 5.72 19.30 -3.47
N ALA A 278 6.76 18.68 -2.93
CA ALA A 278 7.45 17.58 -3.57
C ALA A 278 6.58 16.31 -3.56
N GLU A 279 6.88 15.35 -4.45
CA GLU A 279 6.21 14.05 -4.46
C GLU A 279 6.29 13.32 -3.11
N ASN A 280 7.34 13.58 -2.34
CA ASN A 280 7.44 13.21 -0.94
C ASN A 280 7.47 14.48 -0.08
N VAL A 281 6.45 14.68 0.74
CA VAL A 281 6.30 15.90 1.56
C VAL A 281 7.50 16.19 2.48
N LEU A 282 8.23 15.16 2.93
CA LEU A 282 9.43 15.36 3.77
C LEU A 282 10.56 16.08 3.02
N GLU A 283 10.60 15.97 1.69
CA GLU A 283 11.57 16.69 0.85
C GLU A 283 11.21 18.18 0.70
N SER A 284 9.95 18.55 0.97
CA SER A 284 9.52 19.95 1.00
C SER A 284 9.95 20.66 2.30
N ILE A 285 10.36 19.89 3.32
CA ILE A 285 10.65 20.41 4.65
C ILE A 285 12.16 20.64 4.83
N GLY A 286 12.58 21.86 5.18
CA GLY A 286 14.00 22.24 5.33
C GLY A 286 14.54 22.24 6.77
N GLN A 287 13.74 22.56 7.80
CA GLN A 287 14.19 22.67 9.20
C GLN A 287 13.09 22.26 10.22
N PRO A 288 13.46 21.90 11.47
CA PRO A 288 14.81 21.61 11.96
C PRO A 288 15.32 20.24 11.50
N LEU A 289 16.63 20.16 11.21
CA LEU A 289 17.27 18.95 10.68
C LEU A 289 17.03 17.68 11.54
N SER A 290 17.04 17.80 12.86
CA SER A 290 16.90 16.67 13.78
C SER A 290 15.57 15.93 13.64
N LEU A 291 14.46 16.67 13.58
CA LEU A 291 13.12 16.08 13.45
C LEU A 291 12.91 15.47 12.06
N ILE A 292 13.43 16.10 11.02
CA ILE A 292 13.32 15.56 9.66
C ILE A 292 14.13 14.27 9.53
N SER A 293 15.33 14.24 10.10
CA SER A 293 16.18 13.05 10.14
C SER A 293 15.53 11.90 10.90
N LEU A 294 14.85 12.21 12.00
CA LEU A 294 14.05 11.24 12.74
C LEU A 294 12.88 10.71 11.89
N ALA A 295 12.14 11.59 11.21
CA ALA A 295 11.07 11.18 10.30
C ALA A 295 11.57 10.29 9.17
N GLU A 296 12.68 10.63 8.52
CA GLU A 296 13.29 9.81 7.46
C GLU A 296 13.74 8.44 7.97
N MET A 297 14.32 8.38 9.17
CA MET A 297 14.69 7.10 9.79
C MET A 297 13.44 6.26 10.14
N CYS A 298 12.39 6.88 10.66
CA CYS A 298 11.11 6.22 10.88
C CYS A 298 10.51 5.69 9.57
N VAL A 299 10.61 6.44 8.47
CA VAL A 299 10.18 5.97 7.15
C VAL A 299 10.97 4.72 6.75
N VAL A 300 12.31 4.75 6.82
CA VAL A 300 13.17 3.59 6.50
C VAL A 300 12.79 2.36 7.30
N LEU A 301 12.60 2.50 8.62
CA LEU A 301 12.21 1.39 9.50
C LEU A 301 10.80 0.87 9.18
N HIS A 302 9.84 1.77 8.95
CA HIS A 302 8.49 1.40 8.56
C HIS A 302 8.49 0.60 7.24
N VAL A 303 9.09 1.16 6.18
CA VAL A 303 9.06 0.50 4.86
C VAL A 303 9.84 -0.81 4.86
N ALA A 304 10.86 -0.95 5.72
CA ALA A 304 11.55 -2.22 5.91
C ALA A 304 10.64 -3.29 6.52
N ALA A 305 9.82 -2.94 7.51
CA ALA A 305 8.83 -3.85 8.07
C ALA A 305 7.74 -4.19 7.04
N SER A 306 7.19 -3.18 6.35
CA SER A 306 6.12 -3.36 5.36
C SER A 306 6.57 -4.19 4.16
N CYS A 307 7.81 -4.03 3.68
CA CYS A 307 8.41 -4.91 2.66
C CYS A 307 8.32 -6.39 3.05
N GLN A 308 8.58 -6.74 4.31
CA GLN A 308 8.49 -8.13 4.77
C GLN A 308 7.03 -8.60 4.83
N VAL A 309 6.12 -7.79 5.35
CA VAL A 309 4.67 -8.14 5.42
C VAL A 309 4.13 -8.54 4.04
N TYR A 310 4.53 -7.84 2.97
CA TYR A 310 4.08 -8.17 1.61
C TYR A 310 4.93 -9.21 0.88
N SER A 311 6.21 -9.39 1.24
CA SER A 311 7.07 -10.38 0.58
C SER A 311 6.79 -11.82 1.06
N PHE A 312 6.37 -12.02 2.30
CA PHE A 312 6.09 -13.36 2.84
C PHE A 312 4.96 -14.10 2.10
N PRO A 313 3.80 -13.47 1.83
CA PRO A 313 2.77 -14.06 0.97
C PRO A 313 3.28 -14.40 -0.44
N MET A 314 4.20 -13.60 -1.00
CA MET A 314 4.82 -13.89 -2.30
C MET A 314 5.70 -15.13 -2.25
N TYR A 315 6.52 -15.28 -1.20
CA TYR A 315 7.33 -16.47 -1.00
C TYR A 315 6.48 -17.73 -0.87
N ASP A 316 5.40 -17.66 -0.09
CA ASP A 316 4.44 -18.76 0.09
C ASP A 316 3.76 -19.11 -1.24
N MET A 317 3.32 -18.11 -2.00
CA MET A 317 2.69 -18.33 -3.32
C MET A 317 3.64 -18.99 -4.33
N ILE A 318 4.89 -18.55 -4.42
CA ILE A 318 5.91 -19.16 -5.30
C ILE A 318 6.16 -20.61 -4.88
N GLN A 319 6.35 -20.85 -3.57
CA GLN A 319 6.63 -22.19 -3.05
C GLN A 319 5.45 -23.14 -3.24
N GLN A 320 4.21 -22.69 -3.03
CA GLN A 320 3.02 -23.48 -3.31
C GLN A 320 2.84 -23.77 -4.80
N GLY A 321 3.15 -22.80 -5.67
CA GLY A 321 3.14 -23.00 -7.12
C GLY A 321 4.11 -24.10 -7.56
N LEU A 322 5.33 -24.09 -7.03
CA LEU A 322 6.32 -25.14 -7.27
C LEU A 322 5.89 -26.50 -6.70
N TRP A 323 5.34 -26.51 -5.49
CA TRP A 323 4.84 -27.72 -4.85
C TRP A 323 3.76 -28.41 -5.68
N ARG A 324 2.80 -27.64 -6.22
CA ARG A 324 1.74 -28.15 -7.11
C ARG A 324 2.28 -28.77 -8.41
N ARG A 325 3.50 -28.38 -8.82
CA ARG A 325 4.22 -28.97 -9.96
C ARG A 325 5.12 -30.15 -9.56
N GLY A 326 5.03 -30.62 -8.32
CA GLY A 326 5.86 -31.71 -7.80
C GLY A 326 7.28 -31.30 -7.39
N ILE A 327 7.62 -30.00 -7.44
CA ILE A 327 8.95 -29.49 -7.11
C ILE A 327 8.98 -29.13 -5.62
N ARG A 328 9.78 -29.87 -4.84
CA ARG A 328 10.00 -29.60 -3.41
C ARG A 328 11.34 -28.89 -3.24
N LEU A 329 11.30 -27.62 -2.82
CA LEU A 329 12.51 -26.87 -2.52
C LEU A 329 13.12 -27.34 -1.20
N SER A 330 14.43 -27.56 -1.18
CA SER A 330 15.19 -27.68 0.07
C SER A 330 15.20 -26.35 0.83
N THR A 331 15.57 -26.37 2.12
CA THR A 331 15.67 -25.15 2.93
C THR A 331 16.60 -24.11 2.30
N SER A 332 17.76 -24.54 1.78
CA SER A 332 18.72 -23.66 1.10
C SER A 332 18.16 -23.10 -0.21
N ALA A 333 17.45 -23.90 -1.00
CA ALA A 333 16.81 -23.43 -2.23
C ALA A 333 15.66 -22.44 -1.95
N SER A 334 14.91 -22.65 -0.87
CA SER A 334 13.87 -21.71 -0.41
C SER A 334 14.49 -20.36 0.01
N ARG A 335 15.60 -20.38 0.77
CA ARG A 335 16.34 -19.16 1.14
C ARG A 335 16.87 -18.43 -0.09
N LEU A 336 17.48 -19.15 -1.05
CA LEU A 336 17.98 -18.56 -2.29
C LEU A 336 16.86 -17.94 -3.13
N MET A 337 15.68 -18.57 -3.19
CA MET A 337 14.51 -18.01 -3.87
C MET A 337 14.09 -16.66 -3.27
N ARG A 338 14.12 -16.53 -1.93
CA ARG A 338 13.83 -15.25 -1.26
C ARG A 338 14.86 -14.17 -1.61
N VAL A 339 16.15 -14.52 -1.60
CA VAL A 339 17.21 -13.61 -2.04
C VAL A 339 17.00 -13.18 -3.49
N ALA A 340 16.74 -14.12 -4.40
CA ALA A 340 16.49 -13.84 -5.80
C ALA A 340 15.28 -12.91 -6.00
N TYR A 341 14.21 -13.08 -5.22
CA TYR A 341 13.07 -12.18 -5.23
C TYR A 341 13.44 -10.77 -4.78
N VAL A 342 14.15 -10.62 -3.66
CA VAL A 342 14.60 -9.30 -3.18
C VAL A 342 15.53 -8.62 -4.19
N LEU A 343 16.43 -9.36 -4.83
CA LEU A 343 17.31 -8.85 -5.88
C LEU A 343 16.54 -8.41 -7.12
N LEU A 344 15.50 -9.14 -7.52
CA LEU A 344 14.61 -8.73 -8.61
C LEU A 344 13.89 -7.42 -8.28
N ILE A 345 13.36 -7.29 -7.06
CA ILE A 345 12.71 -6.05 -6.59
C ILE A 345 13.71 -4.88 -6.58
N CYS A 346 14.92 -5.10 -6.07
CA CYS A 346 16.01 -4.11 -6.09
C CYS A 346 16.33 -3.67 -7.52
N PHE A 347 16.49 -4.62 -8.44
CA PHE A 347 16.78 -4.33 -9.84
C PHE A 347 15.71 -3.44 -10.47
N VAL A 348 14.43 -3.77 -10.28
CA VAL A 348 13.33 -2.93 -10.80
C VAL A 348 13.31 -1.55 -10.12
N ALA A 349 13.55 -1.48 -8.81
CA ALA A 349 13.60 -0.22 -8.07
C ALA A 349 14.72 0.72 -8.53
N VAL A 350 15.87 0.16 -8.92
CA VAL A 350 16.99 0.93 -9.50
C VAL A 350 16.65 1.43 -10.91
N LEU A 351 15.93 0.66 -11.71
CA LEU A 351 15.53 1.07 -13.06
C LEU A 351 14.46 2.16 -13.06
N LEU A 352 13.56 2.15 -12.08
CA LEU A 352 12.39 3.03 -12.03
C LEU A 352 12.27 3.78 -10.68
N PRO A 353 13.21 4.66 -10.30
CA PRO A 353 13.21 5.31 -8.99
C PRO A 353 12.26 6.53 -8.91
N PHE A 354 11.10 6.47 -9.59
CA PHE A 354 10.10 7.54 -9.68
C PHE A 354 8.99 7.30 -8.64
N PHE A 355 9.08 7.99 -7.50
CA PHE A 355 8.25 7.71 -6.34
C PHE A 355 6.75 7.93 -6.62
N GLY A 356 6.37 9.11 -7.12
CA GLY A 356 4.99 9.46 -7.45
C GLY A 356 4.39 8.54 -8.50
N ASP A 357 5.12 8.31 -9.60
CA ASP A 357 4.63 7.50 -10.70
C ASP A 357 4.43 6.03 -10.34
N LEU A 358 5.36 5.46 -9.55
CA LEU A 358 5.24 4.09 -9.05
C LEU A 358 4.01 3.93 -8.17
N MET A 359 3.73 4.89 -7.29
CA MET A 359 2.53 4.84 -6.45
C MET A 359 1.26 4.82 -7.30
N GLY A 360 1.16 5.69 -8.32
CA GLY A 360 0.00 5.70 -9.21
C GLY A 360 -0.13 4.40 -10.02
N LEU A 361 0.98 3.84 -10.52
CA LEU A 361 0.94 2.59 -11.28
C LEU A 361 0.51 1.40 -10.41
N VAL A 362 1.13 1.24 -9.23
CA VAL A 362 0.78 0.17 -8.29
C VAL A 362 -0.63 0.37 -7.75
N GLY A 363 -1.04 1.62 -7.54
CA GLY A 363 -2.38 2.02 -7.19
C GLY A 363 -3.41 1.57 -8.23
N ALA A 364 -3.15 1.80 -9.52
CA ALA A 364 -4.07 1.48 -10.60
C ALA A 364 -4.12 -0.02 -10.94
N VAL A 365 -2.96 -0.66 -11.10
CA VAL A 365 -2.87 -2.06 -11.59
C VAL A 365 -3.01 -3.06 -10.45
N GLY A 366 -2.52 -2.72 -9.26
CA GLY A 366 -2.50 -3.62 -8.12
C GLY A 366 -3.65 -3.32 -7.15
N VAL A 367 -3.58 -2.17 -6.49
CA VAL A 367 -4.47 -1.84 -5.37
C VAL A 367 -5.92 -1.71 -5.83
N THR A 368 -6.19 -0.96 -6.91
CA THR A 368 -7.55 -0.73 -7.41
C THR A 368 -8.34 -2.03 -7.62
N PRO A 369 -7.81 -3.03 -8.36
CA PRO A 369 -8.51 -4.30 -8.54
C PRO A 369 -8.59 -5.14 -7.25
N THR A 370 -7.54 -5.21 -6.43
CA THR A 370 -7.55 -6.08 -5.24
C THR A 370 -8.35 -5.50 -4.07
N THR A 371 -8.31 -4.19 -3.90
CA THR A 371 -8.90 -3.48 -2.75
C THR A 371 -10.33 -3.07 -3.02
N PHE A 372 -10.61 -2.48 -4.19
CA PHE A 372 -11.92 -1.88 -4.42
C PHE A 372 -12.82 -2.74 -5.31
N LEU A 373 -12.27 -3.26 -6.41
CA LEU A 373 -13.07 -3.95 -7.43
C LEU A 373 -13.47 -5.38 -7.01
N MET A 374 -12.49 -6.20 -6.61
CA MET A 374 -12.71 -7.62 -6.37
C MET A 374 -13.65 -7.91 -5.19
N PRO A 375 -13.56 -7.22 -4.02
CA PRO A 375 -14.50 -7.44 -2.92
C PRO A 375 -15.95 -7.18 -3.34
N ALA A 376 -16.19 -6.09 -4.07
CA ALA A 376 -17.51 -5.71 -4.55
C ALA A 376 -18.11 -6.77 -5.50
N ILE A 377 -17.29 -7.29 -6.43
CA ILE A 377 -17.70 -8.39 -7.33
C ILE A 377 -18.04 -9.65 -6.52
N LEU A 378 -17.17 -10.02 -5.58
CA LEU A 378 -17.37 -11.20 -4.75
C LEU A 378 -18.61 -11.08 -3.85
N TRP A 379 -18.88 -9.90 -3.31
CA TRP A 379 -20.05 -9.63 -2.50
C TRP A 379 -21.35 -9.84 -3.30
N LEU A 380 -21.43 -9.23 -4.49
CA LEU A 380 -22.58 -9.42 -5.38
C LEU A 380 -22.77 -10.89 -5.79
N TYR A 381 -21.67 -11.60 -6.06
CA TYR A 381 -21.71 -12.99 -6.50
C TYR A 381 -22.11 -13.97 -5.38
N LEU A 382 -21.53 -13.80 -4.18
CA LEU A 382 -21.70 -14.74 -3.07
C LEU A 382 -22.91 -14.41 -2.18
N LYS A 383 -23.16 -13.13 -1.88
CA LYS A 383 -24.28 -12.72 -1.01
C LYS A 383 -25.58 -12.48 -1.76
N ARG A 384 -25.51 -12.21 -3.07
CA ARG A 384 -26.67 -11.98 -3.96
C ARG A 384 -27.73 -11.03 -3.36
N PRO A 385 -27.34 -9.80 -2.97
CA PRO A 385 -28.29 -8.85 -2.40
C PRO A 385 -29.39 -8.47 -3.42
N PRO A 386 -30.61 -8.10 -2.98
CA PRO A 386 -31.69 -7.68 -3.88
C PRO A 386 -31.26 -6.50 -4.76
N ARG A 387 -31.70 -6.47 -6.02
CA ARG A 387 -31.29 -5.43 -6.98
C ARG A 387 -31.68 -4.00 -6.58
N SER A 388 -32.75 -3.85 -5.80
CA SER A 388 -33.19 -2.57 -5.25
C SER A 388 -32.44 -2.15 -3.99
N SER A 389 -31.60 -3.03 -3.41
CA SER A 389 -30.87 -2.71 -2.18
C SER A 389 -29.71 -1.75 -2.44
N ILE A 390 -29.43 -0.91 -1.45
CA ILE A 390 -28.28 0.00 -1.47
C ILE A 390 -26.97 -0.78 -1.64
N ALA A 391 -26.87 -1.98 -1.05
CA ALA A 391 -25.70 -2.84 -1.20
C ALA A 391 -25.49 -3.30 -2.64
N PHE A 392 -26.55 -3.58 -3.41
CA PHE A 392 -26.42 -3.95 -4.81
C PHE A 392 -25.98 -2.75 -5.65
N VAL A 393 -26.68 -1.63 -5.54
CA VAL A 393 -26.40 -0.41 -6.33
C VAL A 393 -25.02 0.15 -6.01
N GLY A 394 -24.66 0.21 -4.73
CA GLY A 394 -23.36 0.68 -4.26
C GLY A 394 -22.20 -0.15 -4.83
N ASN A 395 -22.30 -1.48 -4.77
CA ASN A 395 -21.27 -2.36 -5.33
C ASN A 395 -21.14 -2.25 -6.84
N VAL A 396 -22.25 -2.12 -7.58
CA VAL A 396 -22.18 -1.88 -9.03
C VAL A 396 -21.51 -0.54 -9.34
N ALA A 397 -21.82 0.52 -8.57
CA ALA A 397 -21.18 1.81 -8.73
C ALA A 397 -19.66 1.74 -8.45
N ILE A 398 -19.26 1.05 -7.38
CA ILE A 398 -17.84 0.80 -7.04
C ILE A 398 -17.15 0.07 -8.20
N ILE A 399 -17.76 -0.98 -8.73
CA ILE A 399 -17.20 -1.75 -9.86
C ILE A 399 -16.93 -0.85 -11.07
N VAL A 400 -17.91 -0.05 -11.49
CA VAL A 400 -17.78 0.84 -12.65
C VAL A 400 -16.71 1.90 -12.40
N LEU A 401 -16.76 2.57 -11.24
CA LEU A 401 -15.79 3.61 -10.88
C LEU A 401 -14.37 3.06 -10.84
N CYS A 402 -14.15 1.92 -10.20
CA CYS A 402 -12.82 1.34 -10.04
C CYS A 402 -12.26 0.77 -11.35
N MET A 403 -13.11 0.28 -12.26
CA MET A 403 -12.64 -0.06 -13.62
C MET A 403 -12.13 1.18 -14.35
N LEU A 404 -12.83 2.31 -14.27
CA LEU A 404 -12.39 3.56 -14.88
C LEU A 404 -11.08 4.06 -14.26
N VAL A 405 -10.98 4.08 -12.92
CA VAL A 405 -9.76 4.48 -12.21
C VAL A 405 -8.58 3.57 -12.54
N GLY A 406 -8.79 2.25 -12.58
CA GLY A 406 -7.74 1.29 -12.93
C GLY A 406 -7.21 1.51 -14.35
N ILE A 407 -8.09 1.71 -15.34
CA ILE A 407 -7.69 1.94 -16.74
C ILE A 407 -6.98 3.28 -16.89
N LEU A 408 -7.63 4.37 -16.48
CA LEU A 408 -7.10 5.72 -16.64
C LEU A 408 -5.81 5.92 -15.84
N GLY A 409 -5.78 5.44 -14.60
CA GLY A 409 -4.60 5.51 -13.73
C GLY A 409 -3.41 4.73 -14.29
N THR A 410 -3.64 3.58 -14.91
CA THR A 410 -2.58 2.82 -15.58
C THR A 410 -2.02 3.59 -16.76
N VAL A 411 -2.89 4.14 -17.62
CA VAL A 411 -2.47 4.94 -18.78
C VAL A 411 -1.69 6.19 -18.34
N GLY A 412 -2.20 6.94 -17.35
CA GLY A 412 -1.53 8.12 -16.82
C GLY A 412 -0.16 7.80 -16.23
N SER A 413 -0.08 6.78 -15.39
CA SER A 413 1.17 6.40 -14.73
C SER A 413 2.21 5.87 -15.72
N LEU A 414 1.82 5.03 -16.69
CA LEU A 414 2.75 4.53 -17.70
C LEU A 414 3.28 5.66 -18.60
N HIS A 415 2.44 6.65 -18.93
CA HIS A 415 2.88 7.81 -19.71
C HIS A 415 3.93 8.63 -18.95
N LEU A 416 3.68 8.93 -17.67
CA LEU A 416 4.62 9.68 -16.83
C LEU A 416 5.94 8.92 -16.63
N ILE A 417 5.87 7.61 -16.34
CA ILE A 417 7.07 6.75 -16.23
C ILE A 417 7.87 6.78 -17.54
N ALA A 418 7.22 6.61 -18.69
CA ALA A 418 7.93 6.61 -19.98
C ALA A 418 8.64 7.95 -20.22
N ARG A 419 8.02 9.06 -19.85
CA ARG A 419 8.61 10.40 -19.97
C ARG A 419 9.80 10.59 -19.02
N HIS A 420 9.63 10.28 -17.74
CA HIS A 420 10.70 10.42 -16.76
C HIS A 420 11.86 9.46 -17.01
N ALA A 421 11.57 8.24 -17.47
CA ALA A 421 12.57 7.27 -17.90
C ALA A 421 13.40 7.76 -19.10
N ALA A 422 12.79 8.51 -20.04
CA ALA A 422 13.51 9.08 -21.18
C ALA A 422 14.56 10.14 -20.78
N GLN A 423 14.41 10.75 -19.60
CA GLN A 423 15.34 11.74 -19.06
C GLN A 423 16.28 11.15 -17.99
N TYR A 424 16.03 9.92 -17.56
CA TYR A 424 16.75 9.30 -16.46
C TYR A 424 18.11 8.74 -16.91
N GLN A 425 19.17 9.13 -16.22
CA GLN A 425 20.50 8.55 -16.39
C GLN A 425 20.76 7.53 -15.28
N LEU A 426 20.94 6.27 -15.66
CA LEU A 426 21.28 5.22 -14.71
C LEU A 426 22.66 5.50 -14.11
N PHE A 427 22.72 5.58 -12.77
CA PHE A 427 23.95 5.76 -11.96
C PHE A 427 24.59 7.16 -11.97
N SER A 428 23.89 8.21 -12.39
CA SER A 428 24.35 9.61 -12.23
C SER A 428 24.14 10.14 -10.81
#